data_AF-A0A3R7RG03-F1
#
_entry.id   AF-A0A3R7RG03-F1
#
_cell.length_a   1.000
_cell.length_b   1.000
_cell.length_c   1.000
_cell.angle_alpha   90.00
_cell.angle_beta   90.00
_cell.angle_gamma   90.00
#
_symmetry.space_group_name_H-M   'P 1'
#
loop_
_entity.id
_entity.type
_entity.pdbx_description
1 polymer ?
#
loop_
_entity_poly.entity_id
_entity_poly.type
_entity_poly.pdbx_seq_one_letter_code
_entity_poly.pdbx_strand_id
1 'polypeptide(L)'
;MRRPSWLQHPTPVDAVAGLIALTAVAGVVWSPKLTNAVARATGSIQPVQISVDVRNLPMADPEGFLQSIRDEGRLSFVIRNQPAGSVRVLSAQNISPKLVSVMPDGSVIQADNPSDAAPLYARFDLEADAEKGESGVVIGGTKLKIGVPVELEGNMYRVNGVVSGVGQS
;
A
#
# COMPACT_ATOMS: atom_id res chain seq x y z
N MET A 1 -42.46 40.07 -8.71
CA MET A 1 -41.95 38.73 -9.07
C MET A 1 -42.94 37.68 -8.57
N ARG A 2 -43.68 37.00 -9.47
CA ARG A 2 -44.62 35.94 -9.09
C ARG A 2 -43.82 34.67 -8.77
N ARG A 3 -43.92 34.15 -7.54
CA ARG A 3 -43.36 32.83 -7.20
C ARG A 3 -44.07 31.76 -8.04
N PRO A 4 -43.35 30.81 -8.64
CA PRO A 4 -43.96 29.75 -9.43
C PRO A 4 -44.97 28.94 -8.61
N SER A 5 -46.14 28.65 -9.17
CA SER A 5 -47.27 27.99 -8.47
C SER A 5 -47.07 26.51 -8.15
N TRP A 6 -46.06 25.86 -8.74
CA TRP A 6 -45.70 24.45 -8.48
C TRP A 6 -45.03 24.21 -7.12
N LEU A 7 -44.83 25.25 -6.31
CA LEU A 7 -44.33 25.16 -4.94
C LEU A 7 -45.44 25.23 -3.86
N GLN A 8 -46.71 25.37 -4.24
CA GLN A 8 -47.79 25.68 -3.28
C GLN A 8 -48.53 24.46 -2.72
N HIS A 9 -48.42 23.29 -3.36
CA HIS A 9 -49.07 22.05 -2.91
C HIS A 9 -48.17 20.85 -3.15
N PRO A 10 -47.25 20.51 -2.23
CA PRO A 10 -46.46 19.30 -2.35
C PRO A 10 -47.41 18.09 -2.38
N THR A 11 -47.36 17.32 -3.46
CA THR A 11 -48.12 16.08 -3.56
C THR A 11 -47.44 15.00 -2.70
N PRO A 12 -48.15 13.93 -2.29
CA PRO A 12 -47.52 12.79 -1.62
C PRO A 12 -46.34 12.21 -2.41
N VAL A 13 -46.40 12.28 -3.74
CA VAL A 13 -45.31 11.87 -4.63
C VAL A 13 -44.09 12.79 -4.49
N ASP A 14 -44.28 14.11 -4.42
CA ASP A 14 -43.20 15.07 -4.20
C ASP A 14 -42.53 14.87 -2.84
N ALA A 15 -43.32 14.55 -1.81
CA ALA A 15 -42.79 14.23 -0.47
C ALA A 15 -41.94 12.95 -0.49
N VAL A 16 -42.40 11.90 -1.16
CA VAL A 16 -41.65 10.64 -1.33
C VAL A 16 -40.38 10.87 -2.16
N ALA A 17 -40.47 11.62 -3.26
CA ALA A 17 -39.31 11.96 -4.08
C ALA A 17 -38.27 12.77 -3.29
N GLY A 18 -38.71 13.72 -2.47
CA GLY A 18 -37.83 14.47 -1.57
C GLY A 18 -37.14 13.58 -0.53
N LEU A 19 -37.86 12.63 0.06
CA LEU A 19 -37.28 11.68 1.02
C LEU A 19 -36.24 10.75 0.38
N ILE A 20 -36.51 10.26 -0.84
CA ILE A 20 -35.57 9.44 -1.62
C ILE A 20 -34.31 10.25 -1.96
N ALA A 21 -34.48 11.50 -2.39
CA ALA A 21 -33.35 12.38 -2.69
C ALA A 21 -32.49 12.65 -1.44
N LEU A 22 -33.12 12.91 -0.29
CA LEU A 22 -32.40 13.12 0.98
C LEU A 22 -31.65 11.87 1.43
N THR A 23 -32.27 10.69 1.33
CA THR A 23 -31.60 9.42 1.69
C THR A 23 -30.46 9.08 0.73
N ALA A 24 -30.61 9.37 -0.57
CA ALA A 24 -29.53 9.20 -1.54
C ALA A 24 -28.34 10.13 -1.24
N VAL A 25 -28.59 11.41 -0.93
CA VAL A 25 -27.54 12.36 -0.53
C VAL A 25 -26.84 11.91 0.75
N ALA A 26 -27.61 11.51 1.77
CA ALA A 26 -27.05 11.00 3.01
C ALA A 26 -26.17 9.75 2.77
N GLY A 27 -26.60 8.85 1.90
CA GLY A 27 -25.83 7.67 1.51
C GLY A 27 -24.50 7.99 0.81
N VAL A 28 -24.49 9.00 -0.07
CA VAL A 28 -23.26 9.44 -0.76
C VAL A 28 -22.28 10.08 0.24
N VAL A 29 -22.77 10.94 1.13
CA VAL A 29 -21.94 11.63 2.14
C VAL A 29 -21.28 10.63 3.10
N TRP A 30 -21.96 9.53 3.43
CA TRP A 30 -21.39 8.46 4.27
C TRP A 30 -20.50 7.46 3.52
N SER A 31 -20.24 7.67 2.22
CA SER A 31 -19.44 6.73 1.46
C SER A 31 -17.97 6.73 1.93
N PRO A 32 -17.31 5.56 2.05
CA PRO A 32 -15.92 5.46 2.48
C PRO A 32 -14.94 6.30 1.64
N LYS A 33 -15.27 6.51 0.36
CA LYS A 33 -14.47 7.31 -0.57
C LYS A 33 -14.46 8.79 -0.19
N LEU A 34 -15.62 9.35 0.17
CA LEU A 34 -15.74 10.73 0.64
C LEU A 34 -15.10 10.90 2.02
N THR A 35 -15.31 9.96 2.94
CA THR A 35 -14.65 9.98 4.25
C THR A 35 -13.12 9.98 4.12
N ASN A 36 -12.55 9.13 3.27
CA ASN A 36 -11.11 9.10 3.03
C ASN A 36 -10.60 10.38 2.32
N ALA A 37 -11.37 10.96 1.40
CA ALA A 37 -11.00 12.20 0.74
C ALA A 37 -10.96 13.38 1.72
N VAL A 38 -11.95 13.46 2.62
CA VAL A 38 -11.97 14.48 3.69
C VAL A 38 -10.81 14.25 4.66
N ALA A 39 -10.54 13.01 5.07
CA ALA A 39 -9.43 12.67 5.96
C ALA A 39 -8.04 13.03 5.37
N ARG A 40 -7.87 12.92 4.05
CA ARG A 40 -6.67 13.46 3.36
C ARG A 40 -6.63 14.98 3.38
N ALA A 41 -7.76 15.64 3.13
CA ALA A 41 -7.84 17.10 3.11
C ALA A 41 -7.61 17.74 4.49
N THR A 42 -8.01 17.05 5.57
CA THR A 42 -7.76 17.49 6.96
C THR A 42 -6.37 17.10 7.47
N GLY A 43 -5.60 16.33 6.71
CA GLY A 43 -4.26 15.88 7.07
C GLY A 43 -4.21 14.74 8.10
N SER A 44 -5.35 14.12 8.43
CA SER A 44 -5.38 12.96 9.33
C SER A 44 -4.84 11.70 8.65
N ILE A 45 -4.89 11.63 7.31
CA ILE A 45 -4.23 10.61 6.48
C ILE A 45 -3.14 11.27 5.65
N GLN A 46 -1.92 10.73 5.72
CA GLN A 46 -0.75 11.23 4.99
C GLN A 46 -0.03 10.06 4.28
N PRO A 47 0.61 10.31 3.13
CA PRO A 47 1.48 9.32 2.52
C PRO A 47 2.70 9.07 3.42
N VAL A 48 3.05 7.80 3.61
CA VAL A 48 4.19 7.36 4.43
C VAL A 48 4.98 6.32 3.66
N GLN A 49 6.31 6.43 3.72
CA GLN A 49 7.22 5.47 3.10
C GLN A 49 7.53 4.31 4.04
N ILE A 50 7.47 3.10 3.50
CA ILE A 50 7.66 1.85 4.22
C ILE A 50 8.64 0.99 3.41
N SER A 51 9.60 0.39 4.10
CA SER A 51 10.47 -0.61 3.49
C SER A 51 10.08 -1.99 3.99
N VAL A 52 9.96 -2.95 3.07
CA VAL A 52 9.66 -4.35 3.35
C VAL A 52 10.75 -5.20 2.75
N ASP A 53 11.38 -6.01 3.60
CA ASP A 53 12.38 -6.98 3.17
C ASP A 53 11.71 -8.34 3.01
N VAL A 54 11.86 -8.93 1.83
CA VAL A 54 11.50 -10.30 1.52
C VAL A 54 12.78 -11.10 1.39
N ARG A 55 12.87 -12.24 2.10
CA ARG A 55 14.08 -13.06 2.13
C ARG A 55 13.78 -14.48 1.74
N ASN A 56 14.81 -15.15 1.24
CA ASN A 56 14.77 -16.57 0.90
C ASN A 56 13.68 -16.94 -0.12
N LEU A 57 13.47 -16.07 -1.13
CA LEU A 57 12.41 -16.23 -2.11
C LEU A 57 12.91 -17.12 -3.28
N PRO A 58 12.33 -18.31 -3.49
CA PRO A 58 12.68 -19.12 -4.65
C PRO A 58 12.07 -18.48 -5.90
N MET A 59 12.92 -18.05 -6.83
CA MET A 59 12.50 -17.42 -8.08
C MET A 59 13.29 -17.98 -9.25
N ALA A 60 12.58 -18.34 -10.33
CA ALA A 60 13.21 -18.81 -11.57
C ALA A 60 13.81 -17.66 -12.38
N ASP A 61 13.17 -16.48 -12.34
CA ASP A 61 13.66 -15.24 -12.97
C ASP A 61 13.53 -14.08 -11.97
N PRO A 62 14.56 -13.86 -11.12
CA PRO A 62 14.54 -12.80 -10.11
C PRO A 62 14.34 -11.40 -10.70
N GLU A 63 14.98 -11.11 -11.82
CA GLU A 63 14.98 -9.75 -12.38
C GLU A 63 13.72 -9.45 -13.16
N GLY A 64 13.18 -10.44 -13.89
CA GLY A 64 11.84 -10.34 -14.47
C GLY A 64 10.76 -10.18 -13.40
N PHE A 65 10.85 -10.89 -12.28
CA PHE A 65 9.95 -10.71 -11.13
C PHE A 65 10.03 -9.30 -10.57
N LEU A 66 11.22 -8.80 -10.23
CA LEU A 66 11.36 -7.44 -9.71
C LEU A 66 10.88 -6.37 -10.71
N GLN A 67 11.06 -6.61 -12.01
CA GLN A 67 10.54 -5.72 -13.04
C GLN A 67 9.02 -5.74 -13.10
N SER A 68 8.38 -6.91 -13.03
CA SER A 68 6.91 -7.00 -13.04
C SER A 68 6.29 -6.26 -11.85
N ILE A 69 6.92 -6.30 -10.67
CA ILE A 69 6.49 -5.52 -9.50
C ILE A 69 6.55 -4.01 -9.77
N ARG A 70 7.63 -3.55 -10.40
CA ARG A 70 7.79 -2.13 -10.76
C ARG A 70 6.74 -1.70 -11.79
N ASP A 71 6.47 -2.55 -12.78
CA ASP A 71 5.51 -2.28 -13.85
C ASP A 71 4.06 -2.30 -13.34
N GLU A 72 3.71 -3.19 -12.41
CA GLU A 72 2.40 -3.21 -11.73
C GLU A 72 2.16 -1.93 -10.92
N GLY A 73 3.21 -1.39 -10.29
CA GLY A 73 3.22 -0.08 -9.64
C GLY A 73 2.38 0.03 -8.35
N ARG A 74 1.42 -0.87 -8.11
CA ARG A 74 0.65 -0.97 -6.86
C ARG A 74 0.42 -2.42 -6.48
N LEU A 75 0.37 -2.66 -5.17
CA LEU A 75 0.24 -3.98 -4.57
C LEU A 75 -0.85 -3.97 -3.50
N SER A 76 -1.45 -5.12 -3.24
CA SER A 76 -2.23 -5.36 -2.03
C SER A 76 -1.28 -5.60 -0.85
N PHE A 77 -1.54 -4.92 0.26
CA PHE A 77 -0.75 -4.99 1.49
C PHE A 77 -1.59 -5.66 2.58
N VAL A 78 -1.08 -6.77 3.11
CA VAL A 78 -1.76 -7.57 4.12
C VAL A 78 -0.91 -7.61 5.38
N ILE A 79 -1.53 -7.29 6.53
CA ILE A 79 -0.87 -7.33 7.84
C ILE A 79 -1.55 -8.45 8.64
N ARG A 80 -0.79 -9.48 9.03
CA ARG A 80 -1.31 -10.60 9.86
C ARG A 80 -2.63 -11.21 9.30
N ASN A 81 -2.65 -11.54 8.01
CA ASN A 81 -3.83 -12.07 7.31
C ASN A 81 -5.04 -11.12 7.28
N GLN A 82 -4.84 -9.81 7.54
CA GLN A 82 -5.88 -8.79 7.41
C GLN A 82 -5.52 -7.84 6.24
N PRO A 83 -6.43 -7.66 5.26
CA PRO A 83 -6.22 -6.67 4.20
C PRO A 83 -6.08 -5.27 4.80
N ALA A 84 -4.92 -4.64 4.56
CA ALA A 84 -4.60 -3.33 5.12
C ALA A 84 -4.69 -2.20 4.09
N GLY A 85 -4.78 -2.53 2.80
CA GLY A 85 -5.04 -1.57 1.72
C GLY A 85 -4.18 -1.83 0.49
N SER A 86 -4.13 -0.84 -0.41
CA SER A 86 -3.24 -0.84 -1.57
C SER A 86 -2.11 0.16 -1.38
N VAL A 87 -0.88 -0.30 -1.62
CA VAL A 87 0.34 0.49 -1.52
C VAL A 87 0.94 0.72 -2.89
N ARG A 88 1.60 1.88 -3.07
CA ARG A 88 2.32 2.22 -4.30
C ARG A 88 3.75 1.72 -4.20
N VAL A 89 4.26 1.11 -5.26
CA VAL A 89 5.65 0.70 -5.36
C VAL A 89 6.48 1.92 -5.72
N LEU A 90 7.46 2.26 -4.87
CA LEU A 90 8.47 3.28 -5.14
C LEU A 90 9.73 2.63 -5.74
N SER A 91 10.14 1.49 -5.17
CA SER A 91 11.29 0.73 -5.63
C SER A 91 11.14 -0.75 -5.33
N ALA A 92 11.78 -1.58 -6.15
CA ALA A 92 11.95 -3.01 -5.92
C ALA A 92 13.40 -3.36 -6.25
N GLN A 93 14.17 -3.79 -5.25
CA GLN A 93 15.63 -3.92 -5.35
C GLN A 93 16.07 -5.32 -4.95
N ASN A 94 17.01 -5.89 -5.70
CA ASN A 94 17.72 -7.10 -5.31
C ASN A 94 18.78 -6.72 -4.26
N ILE A 95 18.65 -7.28 -3.05
CA ILE A 95 19.57 -7.09 -1.92
C ILE A 95 20.23 -8.42 -1.52
N SER A 96 20.30 -9.36 -2.46
CA SER A 96 20.95 -10.66 -2.24
C SER A 96 22.42 -10.45 -1.87
N PRO A 97 22.94 -11.19 -0.87
CA PRO A 97 24.31 -11.03 -0.43
C PRO A 97 25.27 -11.38 -1.57
N LYS A 98 26.29 -10.55 -1.77
CA LYS A 98 27.38 -10.83 -2.71
C LYS A 98 28.34 -11.85 -2.10
N LEU A 99 28.97 -12.65 -2.96
CA LEU A 99 30.08 -13.49 -2.57
C LEU A 99 31.31 -12.63 -2.35
N VAL A 100 32.05 -12.90 -1.29
CA VAL A 100 33.26 -12.15 -0.91
C VAL A 100 34.43 -13.12 -0.86
N SER A 101 35.55 -12.75 -1.48
CA SER A 101 36.79 -13.54 -1.44
C SER A 101 38.00 -12.64 -1.20
N VAL A 102 38.97 -13.15 -0.44
CA VAL A 102 40.24 -12.48 -0.17
C VAL A 102 41.30 -13.07 -1.09
N MET A 103 42.00 -12.20 -1.81
CA MET A 103 43.04 -12.57 -2.76
C MET A 103 44.41 -12.72 -2.08
N PRO A 104 45.38 -13.42 -2.70
CA PRO A 104 46.72 -13.60 -2.13
C PRO A 104 47.51 -12.29 -1.90
N ASP A 105 47.18 -11.23 -2.63
CA ASP A 105 47.76 -9.88 -2.45
C ASP A 105 47.09 -9.09 -1.31
N GLY A 106 46.13 -9.69 -0.60
CA GLY A 106 45.36 -9.08 0.47
C GLY A 106 44.17 -8.24 0.01
N SER A 107 43.90 -8.14 -1.30
CA SER A 107 42.72 -7.44 -1.81
C SER A 107 41.43 -8.24 -1.57
N VAL A 108 40.30 -7.53 -1.50
CA VAL A 108 38.97 -8.14 -1.35
C VAL A 108 38.17 -7.91 -2.63
N ILE A 109 37.67 -9.00 -3.20
CA ILE A 109 36.76 -8.94 -4.36
C ILE A 109 35.35 -9.34 -3.93
N GLN A 110 34.36 -8.71 -4.56
CA GLN A 110 32.95 -9.05 -4.40
C GLN A 110 32.36 -9.40 -5.77
N ALA A 111 31.57 -10.47 -5.84
CA ALA A 111 30.91 -10.91 -7.05
C ALA A 111 29.48 -11.35 -6.74
N ASP A 112 28.61 -11.28 -7.74
CA ASP A 112 27.27 -11.85 -7.63
C ASP A 112 27.37 -13.38 -7.53
N ASN A 113 26.41 -13.99 -6.83
CA ASN A 113 26.39 -15.45 -6.69
C ASN A 113 26.00 -16.09 -8.03
N PRO A 114 26.86 -16.89 -8.67
CA PRO A 114 26.57 -17.48 -9.97
C PRO A 114 25.62 -18.69 -9.89
N SER A 115 25.19 -19.08 -8.68
CA SER A 115 24.29 -20.23 -8.51
C SER A 115 22.87 -19.88 -8.95
N ASP A 116 22.36 -20.61 -9.94
CA ASP A 116 20.95 -20.52 -10.39
C ASP A 116 19.95 -20.90 -9.29
N ALA A 117 20.39 -21.60 -8.24
CA ALA A 117 19.57 -21.99 -7.10
C ALA A 117 19.62 -20.97 -5.95
N ALA A 118 20.35 -19.86 -6.09
CA ALA A 118 20.44 -18.84 -5.06
C ALA A 118 19.05 -18.18 -4.85
N PRO A 119 18.53 -18.14 -3.62
CA PRO A 119 17.26 -17.48 -3.36
C PRO A 119 17.39 -15.96 -3.49
N LEU A 120 16.35 -15.32 -4.03
CA LEU A 120 16.26 -13.86 -4.10
C LEU A 120 15.99 -13.26 -2.73
N TYR A 121 16.77 -12.24 -2.37
CA TYR A 121 16.46 -11.35 -1.25
C TYR A 121 16.13 -10.00 -1.86
N ALA A 122 14.94 -9.47 -1.55
CA ALA A 122 14.43 -8.26 -2.15
C ALA A 122 14.05 -7.24 -1.07
N ARG A 123 14.26 -5.96 -1.37
CA ARG A 123 13.70 -4.84 -0.63
C ARG A 123 12.70 -4.10 -1.51
N PHE A 124 11.52 -3.90 -0.97
CA PHE A 124 10.48 -3.07 -1.57
C PHE A 124 10.33 -1.80 -0.77
N ASP A 125 10.54 -0.66 -1.43
CA ASP A 125 10.16 0.62 -0.87
C ASP A 125 8.78 0.98 -1.40
N LEU A 126 7.86 1.24 -0.48
CA LEU A 126 6.45 1.37 -0.73
C LEU A 126 5.94 2.68 -0.14
N GLU A 127 4.90 3.23 -0.73
CA GLU A 127 4.13 4.34 -0.17
C GLU A 127 2.72 3.89 0.16
N ALA A 128 2.30 4.14 1.39
CA ALA A 128 0.95 3.86 1.87
C ALA A 128 0.31 5.12 2.43
N ASP A 129 -1.01 5.22 2.25
CA ASP A 129 -1.82 6.18 3.00
C ASP A 129 -1.97 5.68 4.44
N ALA A 130 -1.54 6.50 5.40
CA ALA A 130 -1.51 6.13 6.80
C ALA A 130 -1.99 7.25 7.71
N GLU A 131 -2.61 6.87 8.83
CA GLU A 131 -2.89 7.80 9.92
C GLU A 131 -1.66 7.93 10.80
N LYS A 132 -1.25 9.16 11.08
CA LYS A 132 -0.10 9.45 11.94
C LYS A 132 -0.61 9.81 13.32
N GLY A 133 -0.38 8.93 14.30
CA GLY A 133 -0.66 9.19 15.71
C GLY A 133 0.63 9.40 16.50
N GLU A 134 0.50 9.87 17.75
CA GLU A 134 1.64 10.00 18.68
C GLU A 134 2.42 8.68 18.85
N SER A 135 1.71 7.56 18.78
CA SER A 135 2.29 6.23 19.00
C SER A 135 2.86 5.55 17.73
N GLY A 136 2.82 6.22 16.58
CA GLY A 136 3.36 5.72 15.31
C GLY A 136 2.40 5.78 14.14
N VAL A 137 2.76 5.06 13.07
CA VAL A 137 2.04 5.00 11.79
C VAL A 137 0.98 3.90 11.85
N VAL A 138 -0.23 4.20 11.40
CA VAL A 138 -1.36 3.26 11.36
C VAL A 138 -1.84 3.09 9.92
N ILE A 139 -1.93 1.84 9.46
CA ILE A 139 -2.38 1.49 8.10
C ILE A 139 -3.48 0.44 8.24
N GLY A 140 -4.61 0.67 7.57
CA GLY A 140 -5.76 -0.25 7.65
C GLY A 140 -6.21 -0.51 9.08
N GLY A 141 -6.14 0.50 9.95
CA GLY A 141 -6.46 0.38 11.39
C GLY A 141 -5.43 -0.35 12.25
N THR A 142 -4.30 -0.78 11.68
CA THR A 142 -3.23 -1.50 12.39
C THR A 142 -1.98 -0.64 12.52
N LYS A 143 -1.42 -0.56 13.75
CA LYS A 143 -0.12 0.09 13.98
C LYS A 143 0.98 -0.68 13.26
N LEU A 144 1.69 -0.01 12.36
CA LEU A 144 2.83 -0.57 11.66
C LEU A 144 4.12 -0.24 12.42
N LYS A 145 4.96 -1.27 12.61
CA LYS A 145 6.29 -1.16 13.23
C LYS A 145 7.28 -2.00 12.46
N ILE A 146 8.56 -1.69 12.62
CA ILE A 146 9.65 -2.54 12.14
C ILE A 146 9.54 -3.92 12.81
N GLY A 147 9.73 -4.98 12.04
CA GLY A 147 9.60 -6.37 12.48
C GLY A 147 8.19 -6.96 12.33
N VAL A 148 7.19 -6.18 11.90
CA VAL A 148 5.85 -6.71 11.64
C VAL A 148 5.88 -7.59 10.37
N PRO A 149 5.39 -8.84 10.44
CA PRO A 149 5.23 -9.69 9.27
C PRO A 149 4.07 -9.19 8.40
N VAL A 150 4.31 -9.15 7.10
CA VAL A 150 3.37 -8.65 6.09
C VAL A 150 3.39 -9.54 4.86
N GLU A 151 2.32 -9.49 4.08
CA GLU A 151 2.27 -10.11 2.76
C GLU A 151 2.08 -9.03 1.70
N LEU A 152 2.84 -9.13 0.62
CA LEU A 152 2.69 -8.31 -0.58
C LEU A 152 2.09 -9.18 -1.66
N GLU A 153 0.91 -8.79 -2.15
CA GLU A 153 0.18 -9.52 -3.17
C GLU A 153 0.03 -8.66 -4.43
N GLY A 154 0.55 -9.18 -5.54
CA GLY A 154 0.37 -8.65 -6.89
C GLY A 154 -0.52 -9.57 -7.72
N ASN A 155 -0.51 -9.40 -9.04
CA ASN A 155 -1.44 -10.15 -9.90
C ASN A 155 -1.15 -11.66 -9.94
N MET A 156 0.13 -12.05 -9.99
CA MET A 156 0.57 -13.44 -10.17
C MET A 156 1.42 -13.96 -9.02
N TYR A 157 1.53 -13.21 -7.93
CA TYR A 157 2.40 -13.57 -6.82
C TYR A 157 1.85 -13.08 -5.49
N ARG A 158 2.24 -13.80 -4.44
CA ARG A 158 2.09 -13.41 -3.05
C ARG A 158 3.37 -13.76 -2.32
N VAL A 159 4.02 -12.75 -1.74
CA VAL A 159 5.31 -12.91 -1.07
C VAL A 159 5.25 -12.44 0.38
N ASN A 160 5.88 -13.21 1.25
CA ASN A 160 5.94 -12.92 2.68
C ASN A 160 7.18 -12.07 2.97
N GLY A 161 6.97 -10.96 3.66
CA GLY A 161 8.03 -10.03 4.03
C GLY A 161 7.94 -9.58 5.48
N VAL A 162 8.94 -8.81 5.87
CA VAL A 162 8.99 -8.17 7.19
C VAL A 162 9.25 -6.69 6.97
N VAL A 163 8.50 -5.84 7.67
CA VAL A 163 8.74 -4.40 7.67
C VAL A 163 10.14 -4.13 8.22
N SER A 164 11.01 -3.57 7.39
CA SER A 164 12.40 -3.24 7.72
C SER A 164 12.59 -1.76 7.99
N GLY A 165 11.69 -0.90 7.52
CA GLY A 165 11.73 0.55 7.74
C GLY A 165 10.35 1.18 7.70
N VAL A 166 10.18 2.25 8.49
CA VAL A 166 9.00 3.13 8.47
C VAL A 166 9.54 4.55 8.57
N GLY A 167 9.43 5.31 7.48
CA GLY A 167 10.02 6.64 7.34
C GLY A 167 8.98 7.69 6.98
N GLN A 168 9.31 8.96 7.20
CA GLN A 168 8.53 10.08 6.67
C GLN A 168 9.05 10.40 5.26
N SER A 169 8.14 10.59 4.30
CA SER A 169 8.47 11.13 2.98
C SER A 169 8.88 12.60 3.08
#